data_AF-A0A2M7E7C1-F1
#
_entry.id   AF-A0A2M7E7C1-F1
#
_cell.length_a   1.000
_cell.length_b   1.000
_cell.length_c   1.000
_cell.angle_alpha   90.00
_cell.angle_beta   90.00
_cell.angle_gamma   90.00
#
_symmetry.space_group_name_H-M   'P 1'
#
loop_
_entity.id
_entity.type
_entity.pdbx_description
1 polymer ?
#
loop_
_entity_poly.entity_id
_entity_poly.type
_entity_poly.pdbx_seq_one_letter_code
_entity_poly.pdbx_strand_id
1 'polypeptide(L)'
;EKEYNTWGKYPGFAGVELDEPTITDKDVRNEEGYKRFREYLRNKYSSSKLKELGIINLESTIPPEKQEESPVLWTELQYFKIELMVNYLKEIEDYLKSIRPDLVFLPPIMQLLPTTPQLSSYPAIGSQLSCIAMDPYNNANLDEAFLFDLIKSNAKGPALHVIAPSYDESPYTYARDLIISLAHADGIWDWCWLYQSKYRNPYFWEDEGGKNAYSGWKEGMWEETVKAFSKMEKVERYLVNTQAVSEIALIFSERTAIIDSYNKNYQSQQYYPNLMSWYQALTENHIQCVPEFAESLNEEKLKRYKLILLPDARCLSEKEIKLLKDWVEKGGVLIATGSSSLYDEWGRKREDYALRELFGVSYKGSAKENKNFNYQGLTITYDKERAFDTIQPEKAEVVGRWQNGEPAVTKNKCGRG
;
A
#
# COMPACT_ATOMS: atom_id res chain seq x y z
N GLU A 1 14.54 27.24 1.81
CA GLU A 1 14.96 28.66 1.97
C GLU A 1 14.94 29.47 0.67
N LYS A 2 15.76 29.15 -0.33
CA LYS A 2 15.86 29.91 -1.59
C LYS A 2 14.51 30.17 -2.25
N GLU A 3 13.69 29.14 -2.42
CA GLU A 3 12.35 29.27 -3.02
C GLU A 3 11.45 30.20 -2.20
N TYR A 4 11.40 30.02 -0.88
CA TYR A 4 10.61 30.88 0.00
C TYR A 4 11.08 32.34 -0.01
N ASN A 5 12.39 32.60 0.02
CA ASN A 5 12.91 33.97 -0.04
C ASN A 5 12.62 34.65 -1.39
N THR A 6 12.52 33.86 -2.46
CA THR A 6 12.20 34.36 -3.80
C THR A 6 10.70 34.60 -3.98
N TRP A 7 9.88 33.63 -3.58
CA TRP A 7 8.46 33.55 -3.93
C TRP A 7 7.49 33.69 -2.76
N GLY A 8 7.92 33.46 -1.51
CA GLY A 8 7.07 33.38 -0.32
C GLY A 8 6.33 34.67 0.05
N LYS A 9 6.77 35.81 -0.52
CA LYS A 9 6.07 37.10 -0.41
C LYS A 9 4.82 37.22 -1.28
N TYR A 10 4.66 36.35 -2.28
CA TYR A 10 3.52 36.40 -3.20
C TYR A 10 2.35 35.61 -2.61
N PRO A 11 1.11 36.14 -2.64
CA PRO A 11 -0.07 35.44 -2.12
C PRO A 11 -0.33 34.07 -2.75
N GLY A 12 0.12 33.86 -4.01
CA GLY A 12 -0.02 32.57 -4.70
C GLY A 12 0.99 31.51 -4.28
N PHE A 13 1.99 31.84 -3.45
CA PHE A 13 2.95 30.85 -2.97
C PHE A 13 2.34 30.05 -1.81
N ALA A 14 1.83 28.86 -2.14
CA ALA A 14 1.20 27.95 -1.19
C ALA A 14 2.19 27.04 -0.47
N GLY A 15 3.35 26.75 -1.05
CA GLY A 15 4.18 25.67 -0.54
C GLY A 15 5.39 25.30 -1.40
N VAL A 16 6.00 24.18 -1.05
CA VAL A 16 7.11 23.57 -1.77
C VAL A 16 6.77 22.11 -2.07
N GLU A 17 7.10 21.70 -3.28
CA GLU A 17 7.04 20.31 -3.72
C GLU A 17 8.43 19.68 -3.68
N LEU A 18 8.50 18.42 -3.26
CA LEU A 18 9.67 17.57 -3.47
C LEU A 18 9.24 16.39 -4.31
N ASP A 19 9.61 16.41 -5.59
CA ASP A 19 9.17 15.46 -6.60
C ASP A 19 9.74 14.05 -6.36
N GLU A 20 8.87 13.04 -6.40
CA GLU A 20 9.17 11.60 -6.35
C GLU A 20 10.32 11.18 -5.41
N PRO A 21 10.28 11.53 -4.09
CA PRO A 21 11.38 11.23 -3.20
C PRO A 21 11.51 9.70 -3.01
N THR A 22 12.73 9.20 -3.22
CA THR A 22 13.07 7.78 -3.07
C THR A 22 14.40 7.59 -2.36
N ILE A 23 14.53 6.50 -1.60
CA ILE A 23 15.82 6.02 -1.06
C ILE A 23 16.05 4.59 -1.52
N THR A 24 17.09 4.40 -2.31
CA THR A 24 17.51 3.09 -2.81
C THR A 24 18.54 2.44 -1.89
N ASP A 25 18.80 1.15 -2.10
CA ASP A 25 19.89 0.45 -1.41
C ASP A 25 21.26 1.10 -1.67
N LYS A 26 21.48 1.65 -2.88
CA LYS A 26 22.78 2.26 -3.24
C LYS A 26 23.07 3.51 -2.43
N ASP A 27 22.04 4.26 -2.07
CA ASP A 27 22.16 5.52 -1.32
C ASP A 27 22.67 5.29 0.11
N VAL A 28 22.44 4.09 0.65
CA VAL A 28 22.79 3.73 2.04
C VAL A 28 23.89 2.67 2.14
N ARG A 29 24.34 2.07 1.04
CA ARG A 29 25.45 1.10 1.00
C ARG A 29 26.81 1.78 0.89
N ASN A 30 27.11 2.60 1.88
CA ASN A 30 28.39 3.28 2.07
C ASN A 30 28.70 3.39 3.58
N GLU A 31 29.92 3.79 3.94
CA GLU A 31 30.37 3.80 5.34
C GLU A 31 29.46 4.61 6.28
N GLU A 32 28.96 5.77 5.83
CA GLU A 32 28.04 6.59 6.62
C GLU A 32 26.67 5.92 6.75
N GLY A 33 26.13 5.36 5.66
CA GLY A 33 24.88 4.61 5.69
C GLY A 33 24.94 3.38 6.60
N TYR A 34 26.04 2.62 6.58
CA TYR A 34 26.23 1.49 7.49
C TYR A 34 26.34 1.93 8.95
N LYS A 35 27.02 3.05 9.23
CA LYS A 35 27.07 3.61 10.58
C LYS A 35 25.68 3.97 11.10
N ARG A 36 24.87 4.69 10.31
CA ARG A 36 23.49 5.05 10.65
C ARG A 36 22.59 3.82 10.82
N PHE A 37 22.76 2.81 9.96
CA PHE A 37 22.02 1.56 10.08
C PHE A 37 22.33 0.82 11.40
N ARG A 38 23.60 0.79 11.82
CA ARG A 38 23.98 0.22 13.13
C ARG A 38 23.39 1.02 14.30
N GLU A 39 23.37 2.35 14.19
CA GLU A 39 22.70 3.23 15.18
C GLU A 39 21.20 2.96 15.25
N TYR A 40 20.54 2.82 14.10
CA TYR A 40 19.13 2.43 14.00
C TYR A 40 18.86 1.11 14.73
N LEU A 41 19.62 0.05 14.44
CA LEU A 41 19.49 -1.24 15.12
C LEU A 41 19.74 -1.13 16.63
N ARG A 42 20.71 -0.32 17.05
CA ARG A 42 21.04 -0.07 18.46
C ARG A 42 19.88 0.59 19.22
N ASN A 43 19.19 1.52 18.57
CA ASN A 43 18.07 2.24 19.16
C ASN A 43 16.79 1.37 19.18
N LYS A 44 16.61 0.52 18.17
CA LYS A 44 15.42 -0.31 18.01
C LYS A 44 15.42 -1.54 18.91
N TYR A 45 16.59 -2.16 19.13
CA TYR A 45 16.69 -3.46 19.79
C TYR A 45 17.60 -3.45 21.01
N SER A 46 17.19 -4.18 22.05
CA SER A 46 18.08 -4.49 23.18
C SER A 46 19.22 -5.41 22.73
N SER A 47 20.33 -5.40 23.45
CA SER A 47 21.47 -6.28 23.15
C SER A 47 21.13 -7.77 23.20
N SER A 48 20.16 -8.18 24.03
CA SER A 48 19.67 -9.57 24.05
C SER A 48 18.87 -9.87 22.78
N LYS A 49 18.01 -8.94 22.35
CA LYS A 49 17.19 -9.14 21.16
C LYS A 49 18.03 -9.20 19.89
N LEU A 50 19.06 -8.36 19.77
CA LEU A 50 20.03 -8.43 18.67
C LEU A 50 20.67 -9.82 18.55
N LYS A 51 21.06 -10.43 19.68
CA LYS A 51 21.62 -11.78 19.69
C LYS A 51 20.60 -12.85 19.26
N GLU A 52 19.35 -12.77 19.74
CA GLU A 52 18.26 -13.66 19.29
C GLU A 52 18.01 -13.56 17.79
N LEU A 53 18.19 -12.36 17.23
CA LEU A 53 18.06 -12.08 15.79
C LEU A 53 19.30 -12.50 14.98
N GLY A 54 20.32 -13.06 15.61
CA GLY A 54 21.56 -13.49 14.96
C GLY A 54 22.59 -12.37 14.74
N ILE A 55 22.37 -11.18 15.30
CA ILE A 55 23.26 -10.01 15.20
C ILE A 55 24.20 -9.99 16.41
N ILE A 56 25.31 -10.71 16.29
CA ILE A 56 26.26 -10.93 17.40
C ILE A 56 27.21 -9.75 17.59
N ASN A 57 27.75 -9.21 16.49
CA ASN A 57 28.66 -8.07 16.50
C ASN A 57 28.06 -6.89 15.73
N LEU A 58 27.35 -6.02 16.45
CA LEU A 58 26.69 -4.86 15.84
C LEU A 58 27.68 -3.94 15.14
N GLU A 59 28.87 -3.71 15.71
CA GLU A 59 29.83 -2.72 15.18
C GLU A 59 30.41 -3.10 13.82
N SER A 60 30.46 -4.40 13.49
CA SER A 60 30.88 -4.90 12.19
C SER A 60 29.71 -5.34 11.30
N THR A 61 28.47 -5.06 11.70
CA THR A 61 27.28 -5.50 10.96
C THR A 61 27.14 -4.70 9.66
N ILE A 62 26.93 -5.43 8.57
CA ILE A 62 26.63 -4.92 7.22
C ILE A 62 25.41 -5.71 6.72
N PRO A 63 24.36 -5.03 6.24
CA PRO A 63 23.18 -5.71 5.69
C PRO A 63 23.52 -6.42 4.37
N PRO A 64 23.05 -7.67 4.17
CA PRO A 64 23.32 -8.40 2.94
C PRO A 64 22.60 -7.78 1.73
N GLU A 65 23.06 -8.08 0.53
CA GLU A 65 22.32 -7.73 -0.71
C GLU A 65 21.10 -8.63 -0.90
N LYS A 66 21.20 -9.86 -0.43
CA LYS A 66 20.22 -10.92 -0.63
C LYS A 66 19.48 -11.25 0.65
N GLN A 67 18.16 -11.36 0.57
CA GLN A 67 17.33 -11.70 1.72
C GLN A 67 17.67 -13.08 2.28
N GLU A 68 18.04 -14.06 1.45
CA GLU A 68 18.31 -15.42 1.91
C GLU A 68 19.58 -15.52 2.79
N GLU A 69 20.50 -14.56 2.67
CA GLU A 69 21.73 -14.51 3.48
C GLU A 69 21.44 -14.09 4.92
N SER A 70 20.50 -13.15 5.11
CA SER A 70 19.97 -12.80 6.43
C SER A 70 18.61 -12.09 6.25
N PRO A 71 17.48 -12.80 6.44
CA PRO A 71 16.16 -12.21 6.28
C PRO A 71 15.94 -11.01 7.22
N VAL A 72 16.49 -11.09 8.42
CA VAL A 72 16.41 -10.03 9.42
C VAL A 72 17.18 -8.79 8.95
N LEU A 73 18.49 -8.90 8.72
CA LEU A 73 19.31 -7.73 8.36
C LEU A 73 18.87 -7.11 7.04
N TRP A 74 18.47 -7.92 6.06
CA TRP A 74 17.97 -7.43 4.78
C TRP A 74 16.69 -6.62 4.96
N THR A 75 15.72 -7.15 5.73
CA THR A 75 14.43 -6.48 5.93
C THR A 75 14.58 -5.23 6.80
N GLU A 76 15.43 -5.28 7.83
CA GLU A 76 15.75 -4.11 8.67
C GLU A 76 16.40 -2.98 7.87
N LEU A 77 17.21 -3.29 6.85
CA LEU A 77 17.73 -2.26 5.94
C LEU A 77 16.58 -1.54 5.22
N GLN A 78 15.54 -2.26 4.78
CA GLN A 78 14.40 -1.65 4.13
C GLN A 78 13.63 -0.73 5.08
N TYR A 79 13.38 -1.17 6.32
CA TYR A 79 12.73 -0.35 7.34
C TYR A 79 13.55 0.85 7.77
N PHE A 80 14.88 0.72 7.83
CA PHE A 80 15.79 1.83 8.07
C PHE A 80 15.66 2.91 6.99
N LYS A 81 15.64 2.53 5.70
CA LYS A 81 15.45 3.50 4.60
C LYS A 81 14.11 4.20 4.68
N ILE A 82 13.05 3.45 4.97
CA ILE A 82 11.70 4.01 5.15
C ILE A 82 11.71 5.05 6.28
N GLU A 83 12.28 4.70 7.45
CA GLU A 83 12.37 5.63 8.58
C GLU A 83 13.24 6.85 8.26
N LEU A 84 14.37 6.65 7.58
CA LEU A 84 15.27 7.73 7.15
C LEU A 84 14.54 8.73 6.25
N MET A 85 13.79 8.25 5.26
CA MET A 85 12.99 9.07 4.36
C MET A 85 11.88 9.82 5.11
N VAL A 86 11.12 9.13 5.96
CA VAL A 86 10.06 9.75 6.77
C VAL A 86 10.62 10.87 7.64
N ASN A 87 11.73 10.64 8.33
CA ASN A 87 12.38 11.65 9.17
C ASN A 87 12.82 12.86 8.34
N TYR A 88 13.42 12.63 7.17
CA TYR A 88 13.86 13.71 6.29
C TYR A 88 12.70 14.55 5.74
N LEU A 89 11.64 13.90 5.26
CA LEU A 89 10.42 14.59 4.78
C LEU A 89 9.73 15.36 5.91
N LYS A 90 9.70 14.81 7.11
CA LYS A 90 9.12 15.47 8.28
C LYS A 90 9.92 16.70 8.70
N GLU A 91 11.26 16.62 8.66
CA GLU A 91 12.15 17.74 8.94
C GLU A 91 11.91 18.89 7.96
N ILE A 92 11.75 18.60 6.65
CA ILE A 92 11.40 19.60 5.65
C ILE A 92 10.06 20.26 5.98
N GLU A 93 9.03 19.46 6.28
CA GLU A 93 7.70 20.00 6.61
C GLU A 93 7.74 20.88 7.87
N ASP A 94 8.39 20.42 8.95
CA ASP A 94 8.49 21.16 10.21
C ASP A 94 9.27 22.46 10.03
N TYR A 95 10.34 22.43 9.24
CA TYR A 95 11.08 23.62 8.88
C TYR A 95 10.22 24.63 8.10
N LEU A 96 9.47 24.19 7.07
CA LEU A 96 8.55 25.05 6.32
C LEU A 96 7.49 25.67 7.24
N LYS A 97 6.88 24.87 8.13
CA LYS A 97 5.88 25.35 9.10
C LYS A 97 6.45 26.32 10.13
N SER A 98 7.74 26.21 10.46
CA SER A 98 8.43 27.17 11.34
C SER A 98 8.62 28.54 10.69
N ILE A 99 8.73 28.59 9.35
CA ILE A 99 8.80 29.84 8.59
C ILE A 99 7.42 30.49 8.50
N ARG A 100 6.42 29.70 8.07
CA ARG A 100 5.03 30.16 7.91
C ARG A 100 4.09 28.95 8.10
N PRO A 101 3.22 28.95 9.14
CA PRO A 101 2.47 27.74 9.51
C PRO A 101 1.49 27.18 8.47
N ASP A 102 1.06 27.98 7.50
CA ASP A 102 0.13 27.63 6.42
C ASP A 102 0.83 27.06 5.17
N LEU A 103 2.16 27.01 5.13
CA LEU A 103 2.88 26.44 3.99
C LEU A 103 2.61 24.95 3.85
N VAL A 104 2.26 24.55 2.63
CA VAL A 104 2.09 23.15 2.26
C VAL A 104 3.44 22.56 1.86
N PHE A 105 3.77 21.40 2.42
CA PHE A 105 4.78 20.53 1.87
C PHE A 105 4.08 19.39 1.14
N LEU A 106 4.34 19.25 -0.15
CA LEU A 106 3.72 18.22 -0.98
C LEU A 106 4.80 17.34 -1.59
N PRO A 107 4.98 16.10 -1.12
CA PRO A 107 5.74 15.10 -1.86
C PRO A 107 4.77 14.26 -2.72
N PRO A 108 4.84 14.36 -4.05
CA PRO A 108 4.27 13.37 -4.96
C PRO A 108 5.04 12.06 -4.78
N ILE A 109 4.35 11.02 -4.33
CA ILE A 109 4.94 9.71 -4.08
C ILE A 109 4.61 8.80 -5.26
N MET A 110 5.67 8.25 -5.86
CA MET A 110 5.58 7.26 -6.93
C MET A 110 4.67 6.09 -6.57
N GLN A 111 3.78 5.68 -7.46
CA GLN A 111 3.09 4.39 -7.33
C GLN A 111 4.09 3.24 -7.53
N LEU A 112 4.49 2.61 -6.42
CA LEU A 112 5.48 1.52 -6.40
C LEU A 112 4.90 0.20 -5.89
N LEU A 113 3.57 0.09 -5.74
CA LEU A 113 2.94 -1.16 -5.33
C LEU A 113 2.60 -2.04 -6.53
N PRO A 114 2.83 -3.36 -6.45
CA PRO A 114 3.56 -4.09 -5.40
C PRO A 114 5.07 -4.20 -5.66
N THR A 115 5.61 -3.45 -6.61
CA THR A 115 6.94 -3.69 -7.19
C THR A 115 8.06 -3.42 -6.21
N THR A 116 8.18 -2.21 -5.66
CA THR A 116 9.22 -1.81 -4.71
C THR A 116 8.71 -0.77 -3.70
N PRO A 117 7.68 -1.10 -2.88
CA PRO A 117 7.09 -0.17 -1.90
C PRO A 117 8.10 0.50 -0.97
N GLN A 118 9.16 -0.23 -0.60
CA GLN A 118 10.17 0.22 0.34
C GLN A 118 11.01 1.42 -0.12
N LEU A 119 10.95 1.79 -1.41
CA LEU A 119 11.65 2.99 -1.89
C LEU A 119 10.87 4.27 -1.51
N SER A 120 9.55 4.18 -1.39
CA SER A 120 8.66 5.27 -1.00
C SER A 120 7.39 4.74 -0.30
N SER A 121 7.52 4.35 0.97
CA SER A 121 6.45 3.66 1.72
C SER A 121 5.28 4.58 2.04
N TYR A 122 4.13 4.30 1.42
CA TYR A 122 2.87 5.00 1.65
C TYR A 122 2.38 4.99 3.11
N PRO A 123 2.28 3.83 3.78
CA PRO A 123 1.78 3.82 5.15
C PRO A 123 2.74 4.56 6.09
N ALA A 124 4.05 4.54 5.84
CA ALA A 124 5.01 5.26 6.66
C ALA A 124 4.90 6.77 6.45
N ILE A 125 5.00 7.25 5.20
CA ILE A 125 5.00 8.68 4.86
C ILE A 125 3.63 9.30 5.16
N GLY A 126 2.54 8.70 4.68
CA GLY A 126 1.19 9.22 4.81
C GLY A 126 0.74 9.41 6.26
N SER A 127 1.25 8.60 7.19
CA SER A 127 0.93 8.73 8.62
C SER A 127 1.56 9.94 9.30
N GLN A 128 2.59 10.54 8.70
CA GLN A 128 3.41 11.58 9.34
C GLN A 128 3.20 12.97 8.77
N LEU A 129 3.03 13.07 7.45
CA LEU A 129 2.90 14.33 6.73
C LEU A 129 1.48 14.87 6.76
N SER A 130 1.33 16.19 6.65
CA SER A 130 0.03 16.87 6.62
C SER A 130 -0.63 16.89 5.25
N CYS A 131 0.09 16.50 4.21
CA CYS A 131 -0.43 16.27 2.86
C CYS A 131 0.48 15.26 2.15
N ILE A 132 -0.11 14.49 1.24
CA ILE A 132 0.61 13.55 0.38
C ILE A 132 -0.06 13.52 -1.00
N ALA A 133 0.71 13.27 -2.04
CA ALA A 133 0.22 13.09 -3.41
C ALA A 133 0.67 11.72 -3.93
N MET A 134 -0.06 11.15 -4.88
CA MET A 134 0.29 9.90 -5.57
C MET A 134 -0.03 10.00 -7.05
N ASP A 135 0.85 9.44 -7.89
CA ASP A 135 0.89 9.49 -9.36
C ASP A 135 0.75 8.08 -9.99
N PRO A 136 -0.42 7.44 -9.88
CA PRO A 136 -0.57 6.04 -10.30
C PRO A 136 -0.50 5.81 -11.80
N TYR A 137 -0.87 6.81 -12.63
CA TYR A 137 -0.87 6.77 -14.10
C TYR A 137 -1.34 5.43 -14.71
N ASN A 138 -2.41 4.88 -14.17
CA ASN A 138 -2.94 3.55 -14.49
C ASN A 138 -4.14 3.62 -15.46
N ASN A 139 -4.30 4.76 -16.15
CA ASN A 139 -5.31 5.01 -17.18
C ASN A 139 -6.74 4.80 -16.63
N ALA A 140 -7.01 5.30 -15.42
CA ALA A 140 -8.33 5.26 -14.79
C ALA A 140 -8.87 3.85 -14.54
N ASN A 141 -8.01 2.86 -14.34
CA ASN A 141 -8.44 1.50 -14.04
C ASN A 141 -8.90 1.36 -12.57
N LEU A 142 -9.40 0.17 -12.21
CA LEU A 142 -9.89 -0.09 -10.86
C LEU A 142 -8.78 -0.01 -9.79
N ASP A 143 -7.52 -0.27 -10.16
CA ASP A 143 -6.40 -0.20 -9.23
C ASP A 143 -6.20 1.23 -8.69
N GLU A 144 -6.48 2.28 -9.48
CA GLU A 144 -6.39 3.66 -8.98
C GLU A 144 -7.37 3.94 -7.84
N ALA A 145 -8.63 3.53 -7.99
CA ALA A 145 -9.63 3.64 -6.94
C ALA A 145 -9.19 2.90 -5.66
N PHE A 146 -8.67 1.67 -5.83
CA PHE A 146 -8.11 0.90 -4.73
C PHE A 146 -6.95 1.62 -4.03
N LEU A 147 -6.00 2.15 -4.80
CA LEU A 147 -4.81 2.83 -4.28
C LEU A 147 -5.19 4.09 -3.51
N PHE A 148 -6.18 4.87 -3.97
CA PHE A 148 -6.64 6.05 -3.26
C PHE A 148 -7.42 5.74 -1.99
N ASP A 149 -8.28 4.71 -2.03
CA ASP A 149 -8.91 4.23 -0.80
C ASP A 149 -7.83 3.76 0.22
N LEU A 150 -6.79 3.08 -0.27
CA LEU A 150 -5.70 2.56 0.54
C LEU A 150 -4.83 3.68 1.14
N ILE A 151 -4.39 4.67 0.36
CA ILE A 151 -3.55 5.77 0.88
C ILE A 151 -4.35 6.63 1.87
N LYS A 152 -5.62 6.94 1.58
CA LYS A 152 -6.49 7.71 2.49
C LYS A 152 -6.76 6.98 3.80
N SER A 153 -6.75 5.64 3.79
CA SER A 153 -6.95 4.86 5.01
C SER A 153 -5.95 5.22 6.12
N ASN A 154 -4.76 5.70 5.75
CA ASN A 154 -3.68 6.00 6.69
C ASN A 154 -3.09 7.41 6.56
N ALA A 155 -3.51 8.19 5.58
CA ALA A 155 -3.09 9.58 5.44
C ALA A 155 -3.55 10.42 6.64
N LYS A 156 -2.63 11.18 7.24
CA LYS A 156 -2.92 12.10 8.35
C LYS A 156 -3.63 13.38 7.88
N GLY A 157 -3.41 13.77 6.64
CA GLY A 157 -4.10 14.87 5.98
C GLY A 157 -4.55 14.49 4.56
N PRO A 158 -4.86 15.48 3.71
CA PRO A 158 -5.38 15.22 2.36
C PRO A 158 -4.42 14.35 1.53
N ALA A 159 -4.97 13.32 0.89
CA ALA A 159 -4.29 12.55 -0.14
C ALA A 159 -4.75 13.01 -1.53
N LEU A 160 -3.84 13.60 -2.30
CA LEU A 160 -4.12 14.18 -3.61
C LEU A 160 -3.82 13.19 -4.74
N HIS A 161 -4.68 13.16 -5.75
CA HIS A 161 -4.38 12.45 -6.99
C HIS A 161 -3.56 13.32 -7.92
N VAL A 162 -2.34 12.89 -8.23
CA VAL A 162 -1.54 13.43 -9.31
C VAL A 162 -2.05 12.84 -10.62
N ILE A 163 -2.85 13.61 -11.34
CA ILE A 163 -3.36 13.23 -12.66
C ILE A 163 -2.33 13.62 -13.72
N ALA A 164 -2.22 12.82 -14.78
CA ALA A 164 -1.40 13.17 -15.93
C ALA A 164 -2.12 12.85 -17.25
N PRO A 165 -2.80 13.85 -17.85
CA PRO A 165 -3.60 13.64 -19.07
C PRO A 165 -2.79 13.13 -20.27
N SER A 166 -1.46 13.22 -20.23
CA SER A 166 -0.57 12.63 -21.24
C SER A 166 -0.64 11.11 -21.28
N TYR A 167 -0.84 10.45 -20.14
CA TYR A 167 -0.89 8.99 -20.01
C TYR A 167 -2.28 8.42 -20.28
N ASP A 168 -3.33 9.25 -20.21
CA ASP A 168 -4.69 8.83 -20.58
C ASP A 168 -4.80 8.55 -22.07
N GLU A 169 -5.31 7.38 -22.43
CA GLU A 169 -5.43 6.98 -23.83
C GLU A 169 -6.44 7.83 -24.62
N SER A 170 -7.42 8.44 -23.95
CA SER A 170 -8.49 9.21 -24.58
C SER A 170 -9.14 10.23 -23.62
N PRO A 171 -9.93 11.19 -24.12
CA PRO A 171 -10.76 12.04 -23.26
C PRO A 171 -11.72 11.25 -22.37
N TYR A 172 -12.15 10.06 -22.80
CA TYR A 172 -13.03 9.21 -22.00
C TYR A 172 -12.30 8.63 -20.79
N THR A 173 -11.08 8.13 -20.97
CA THR A 173 -10.27 7.60 -19.86
C THR A 173 -9.86 8.72 -18.92
N TYR A 174 -9.49 9.89 -19.45
CA TYR A 174 -9.22 11.07 -18.64
C TYR A 174 -10.44 11.55 -17.84
N ALA A 175 -11.63 11.57 -18.46
CA ALA A 175 -12.86 11.89 -17.73
C ALA A 175 -13.12 10.88 -16.61
N ARG A 176 -12.80 9.60 -16.81
CA ARG A 176 -12.91 8.56 -15.77
C ARG A 176 -11.88 8.80 -14.66
N ASP A 177 -10.65 9.18 -14.99
CA ASP A 177 -9.59 9.53 -14.03
C ASP A 177 -10.02 10.67 -13.10
N LEU A 178 -10.56 11.74 -13.68
CA LEU A 178 -11.12 12.87 -12.93
C LEU A 178 -12.29 12.44 -12.01
N ILE A 179 -13.09 11.45 -12.42
CA ILE A 179 -14.19 10.92 -11.60
C ILE A 179 -13.67 9.97 -10.50
N ILE A 180 -12.60 9.22 -10.73
CA ILE A 180 -11.92 8.44 -9.68
C ILE A 180 -11.37 9.40 -8.63
N SER A 181 -10.68 10.46 -9.06
CA SER A 181 -10.19 11.52 -8.17
C SER A 181 -11.32 12.11 -7.33
N LEU A 182 -12.45 12.43 -7.95
CA LEU A 182 -13.65 12.95 -7.29
C LEU A 182 -14.19 12.01 -6.20
N ALA A 183 -14.16 10.70 -6.44
CA ALA A 183 -14.78 9.71 -5.58
C ALA A 183 -13.85 9.21 -4.47
N HIS A 184 -12.54 9.14 -4.75
CA HIS A 184 -11.57 8.43 -3.92
C HIS A 184 -10.43 9.31 -3.40
N ALA A 185 -10.14 10.48 -3.97
CA ALA A 185 -9.08 11.37 -3.46
C ALA A 185 -9.66 12.54 -2.66
N ASP A 186 -8.79 13.28 -1.95
CA ASP A 186 -9.17 14.54 -1.26
C ASP A 186 -8.93 15.79 -2.12
N GLY A 187 -8.32 15.61 -3.29
CA GLY A 187 -8.07 16.68 -4.24
C GLY A 187 -7.26 16.21 -5.45
N ILE A 188 -7.02 17.13 -6.37
CA ILE A 188 -6.30 16.88 -7.63
C ILE A 188 -5.05 17.75 -7.67
N TRP A 189 -3.93 17.12 -8.00
CA TRP A 189 -2.69 17.76 -8.44
C TRP A 189 -2.48 17.42 -9.92
N ASP A 190 -2.26 18.42 -10.78
CA ASP A 190 -2.22 18.18 -12.22
C ASP A 190 -0.80 18.27 -12.78
N TRP A 191 -0.32 17.14 -13.33
CA TRP A 191 1.00 16.99 -13.95
C TRP A 191 0.83 16.64 -15.45
N CYS A 192 0.72 17.59 -16.36
CA CYS A 192 0.68 19.03 -16.17
C CYS A 192 -0.32 19.66 -17.16
N TRP A 193 -0.74 20.89 -16.87
CA TRP A 193 -1.74 21.67 -17.60
C TRP A 193 -1.61 21.68 -19.13
N LEU A 194 -0.42 21.41 -19.66
CA LEU A 194 -0.16 21.33 -21.09
C LEU A 194 -1.04 20.30 -21.82
N TYR A 195 -1.30 19.16 -21.19
CA TYR A 195 -1.84 17.98 -21.88
C TYR A 195 -3.37 17.98 -22.01
N GLN A 196 -4.05 18.83 -21.26
CA GLN A 196 -5.49 19.07 -21.35
C GLN A 196 -5.83 20.50 -21.79
N SER A 197 -4.93 21.47 -21.63
CA SER A 197 -5.23 22.87 -21.96
C SER A 197 -5.37 23.13 -23.46
N LYS A 198 -6.46 23.82 -23.84
CA LYS A 198 -6.60 24.41 -25.18
C LYS A 198 -5.70 25.63 -25.41
N TYR A 199 -5.14 26.20 -24.33
CA TYR A 199 -4.22 27.33 -24.36
C TYR A 199 -2.75 26.92 -24.27
N ARG A 200 -2.45 25.63 -24.42
CA ARG A 200 -1.10 25.08 -24.35
C ARG A 200 -0.15 25.77 -25.33
N ASN A 201 1.11 25.94 -24.91
CA ASN A 201 2.18 26.28 -25.83
C ASN A 201 2.57 25.01 -26.62
N PRO A 202 2.40 24.95 -27.95
CA PRO A 202 2.71 23.74 -28.72
C PRO A 202 4.21 23.34 -28.73
N TYR A 203 5.10 24.17 -28.14
CA TYR A 203 6.55 23.99 -28.15
C TYR A 203 7.19 23.84 -26.75
N PHE A 204 6.46 23.32 -25.76
CA PHE A 204 6.92 23.34 -24.36
C PHE A 204 8.16 22.45 -24.09
N TRP A 205 8.34 21.35 -24.84
CA TRP A 205 9.52 20.47 -24.76
C TRP A 205 9.93 20.03 -26.16
N GLU A 206 11.13 20.41 -26.62
CA GLU A 206 11.89 19.57 -27.55
C GLU A 206 12.63 18.55 -26.67
N ASP A 207 12.39 17.25 -26.85
CA ASP A 207 13.25 16.26 -26.20
C ASP A 207 14.69 16.33 -26.77
N GLU A 208 15.67 15.73 -26.10
CA GLU A 208 17.07 15.68 -26.60
C GLU A 208 17.20 15.00 -27.99
N GLY A 209 16.10 14.47 -28.56
CA GLY A 209 15.99 13.90 -29.89
C GLY A 209 15.20 14.73 -30.91
N GLY A 210 14.78 15.96 -30.58
CA GLY A 210 14.07 16.86 -31.50
C GLY A 210 12.64 16.43 -31.86
N LYS A 211 11.98 15.59 -31.05
CA LYS A 211 10.55 15.30 -31.24
C LYS A 211 9.71 16.39 -30.59
N ASN A 212 8.81 16.98 -31.39
CA ASN A 212 7.79 17.89 -30.87
C ASN A 212 6.86 17.14 -29.89
N ALA A 213 6.68 17.67 -28.68
CA ALA A 213 5.81 17.16 -27.61
C ALA A 213 4.29 17.26 -27.92
N TYR A 214 3.86 16.82 -29.11
CA TYR A 214 2.45 16.60 -29.43
C TYR A 214 1.91 15.29 -28.83
N SER A 215 2.76 14.41 -28.30
CA SER A 215 2.40 13.01 -28.02
C SER A 215 1.38 12.80 -26.89
N GLY A 216 1.21 13.75 -25.97
CA GLY A 216 0.33 13.60 -24.81
C GLY A 216 -1.08 14.19 -25.00
N TRP A 217 -1.21 15.33 -25.68
CA TRP A 217 -2.48 16.06 -25.79
C TRP A 217 -3.45 15.39 -26.76
N LYS A 218 -4.74 15.37 -26.42
CA LYS A 218 -5.81 14.80 -27.25
C LYS A 218 -6.99 15.78 -27.33
N GLU A 219 -7.65 15.82 -28.48
CA GLU A 219 -8.86 16.65 -28.67
C GLU A 219 -9.96 16.20 -27.70
N GLY A 220 -10.62 17.14 -27.00
CA GLY A 220 -11.66 16.85 -26.02
C GLY A 220 -11.21 16.88 -24.55
N MET A 221 -9.91 16.89 -24.27
CA MET A 221 -9.39 16.90 -22.89
C MET A 221 -9.78 18.18 -22.11
N TRP A 222 -9.78 19.34 -22.79
CA TRP A 222 -10.18 20.61 -22.17
C TRP A 222 -11.66 20.61 -21.79
N GLU A 223 -12.51 20.09 -22.67
CA GLU A 223 -13.95 20.00 -22.47
C GLU A 223 -14.28 19.11 -21.28
N GLU A 224 -13.60 17.96 -21.15
CA GLU A 224 -13.75 17.07 -20.01
C GLU A 224 -13.21 17.70 -18.72
N THR A 225 -12.11 18.45 -18.77
CA THR A 225 -11.61 19.24 -17.62
C THR A 225 -12.67 20.21 -17.13
N VAL A 226 -13.20 21.07 -18.02
CA VAL A 226 -14.21 22.08 -17.67
C VAL A 226 -15.45 21.42 -17.08
N LYS A 227 -15.92 20.34 -17.69
CA LYS A 227 -17.10 19.60 -17.25
C LYS A 227 -16.90 18.96 -15.88
N ALA A 228 -15.79 18.28 -15.67
CA ALA A 228 -15.47 17.64 -14.39
C ALA A 228 -15.31 18.69 -13.29
N PHE A 229 -14.45 19.71 -13.48
CA PHE A 229 -14.18 20.73 -12.47
C PHE A 229 -15.45 21.53 -12.12
N SER A 230 -16.28 21.87 -13.12
CA SER A 230 -17.59 22.51 -12.86
C SER A 230 -18.54 21.62 -12.04
N LYS A 231 -18.43 20.30 -12.17
CA LYS A 231 -19.19 19.36 -11.33
C LYS A 231 -18.62 19.34 -9.92
N MET A 232 -17.29 19.27 -9.77
CA MET A 232 -16.62 19.28 -8.48
C MET A 232 -16.95 20.54 -7.68
N GLU A 233 -16.84 21.72 -8.29
CA GLU A 233 -17.17 23.01 -7.68
C GLU A 233 -18.59 23.01 -7.09
N LYS A 234 -19.58 22.50 -7.83
CA LYS A 234 -20.99 22.46 -7.37
C LYS A 234 -21.22 21.57 -6.15
N VAL A 235 -20.35 20.57 -5.93
CA VAL A 235 -20.51 19.59 -4.84
C VAL A 235 -19.35 19.61 -3.84
N GLU A 236 -18.44 20.58 -3.93
CA GLU A 236 -17.16 20.66 -3.19
C GLU A 236 -17.33 20.40 -1.69
N ARG A 237 -18.38 20.97 -1.08
CA ARG A 237 -18.70 20.78 0.35
C ARG A 237 -18.91 19.31 0.79
N TYR A 238 -19.12 18.40 -0.16
CA TYR A 238 -19.29 16.97 0.07
C TYR A 238 -18.05 16.14 -0.29
N LEU A 239 -17.03 16.75 -0.92
CA LEU A 239 -15.85 16.05 -1.41
C LEU A 239 -14.67 16.12 -0.43
N VAL A 240 -14.65 17.15 0.41
CA VAL A 240 -13.58 17.37 1.39
C VAL A 240 -13.86 16.65 2.71
N ASN A 241 -12.80 16.18 3.38
CA ASN A 241 -12.86 15.51 4.68
C ASN A 241 -13.81 14.29 4.69
N THR A 242 -13.81 13.51 3.62
CA THR A 242 -14.67 12.33 3.47
C THR A 242 -14.05 11.13 4.16
N GLN A 243 -14.90 10.29 4.74
CA GLN A 243 -14.50 9.01 5.31
C GLN A 243 -15.44 7.91 4.79
N ALA A 244 -14.88 6.76 4.44
CA ALA A 244 -15.66 5.59 4.07
C ALA A 244 -16.54 5.13 5.24
N VAL A 245 -17.80 4.77 4.93
CA VAL A 245 -18.80 4.32 5.92
C VAL A 245 -18.91 2.79 6.03
N SER A 246 -18.07 2.05 5.30
CA SER A 246 -18.12 0.59 5.29
C SER A 246 -17.58 -0.04 6.59
N GLU A 247 -18.23 -1.12 7.02
CA GLU A 247 -17.82 -1.95 8.15
C GLU A 247 -16.96 -3.16 7.70
N ILE A 248 -16.51 -3.17 6.43
CA ILE A 248 -15.68 -4.22 5.84
C ILE A 248 -14.30 -3.62 5.51
N ALA A 249 -13.23 -4.16 6.10
CA ALA A 249 -11.87 -3.80 5.72
C ALA A 249 -11.23 -4.86 4.81
N LEU A 250 -10.42 -4.41 3.86
CA LEU A 250 -9.59 -5.24 2.99
C LEU A 250 -8.12 -4.95 3.29
N ILE A 251 -7.42 -5.90 3.92
CA ILE A 251 -6.10 -5.64 4.48
C ILE A 251 -5.00 -5.88 3.45
N PHE A 252 -4.15 -4.87 3.26
CA PHE A 252 -2.90 -4.93 2.55
C PHE A 252 -1.71 -4.86 3.52
N SER A 253 -0.78 -5.81 3.45
CA SER A 253 0.46 -5.86 4.21
C SER A 253 1.58 -5.36 3.31
N GLU A 254 2.01 -4.12 3.51
CA GLU A 254 3.17 -3.59 2.79
C GLU A 254 4.40 -4.44 3.05
N ARG A 255 4.58 -4.99 4.27
CA ARG A 255 5.67 -5.93 4.56
C ARG A 255 5.67 -7.14 3.63
N THR A 256 4.50 -7.72 3.36
CA THR A 256 4.39 -8.84 2.42
C THR A 256 4.83 -8.40 1.02
N ALA A 257 4.39 -7.22 0.57
CA ALA A 257 4.81 -6.66 -0.72
C ALA A 257 6.32 -6.35 -0.79
N ILE A 258 6.93 -5.84 0.29
CA ILE A 258 8.39 -5.59 0.36
C ILE A 258 9.14 -6.91 0.22
N ILE A 259 8.73 -7.96 0.93
CA ILE A 259 9.39 -9.28 0.86
C ILE A 259 9.21 -9.90 -0.52
N ASP A 260 8.06 -9.69 -1.14
CA ASP A 260 7.76 -10.15 -2.48
C ASP A 260 8.54 -9.42 -3.58
N SER A 261 8.82 -8.12 -3.39
CA SER A 261 9.61 -7.31 -4.32
C SER A 261 10.99 -7.90 -4.58
N TYR A 262 11.57 -8.53 -3.55
CA TYR A 262 12.87 -9.17 -3.62
C TYR A 262 12.77 -10.55 -4.25
N ASN A 263 11.86 -11.38 -3.75
CA ASN A 263 11.69 -12.75 -4.20
C ASN A 263 10.94 -12.77 -5.54
N LYS A 264 11.57 -12.44 -6.68
CA LYS A 264 10.90 -12.37 -8.01
C LYS A 264 10.31 -13.69 -8.55
N ASN A 265 10.16 -14.72 -7.73
CA ASN A 265 9.46 -15.95 -8.08
C ASN A 265 7.98 -15.66 -8.31
N TYR A 266 7.36 -16.35 -9.26
CA TYR A 266 5.96 -16.11 -9.66
C TYR A 266 4.94 -16.11 -8.50
N GLN A 267 5.22 -16.76 -7.36
CA GLN A 267 4.36 -16.71 -6.16
C GLN A 267 4.31 -15.33 -5.48
N SER A 268 5.41 -14.57 -5.48
CA SER A 268 5.47 -13.22 -4.91
C SER A 268 4.72 -12.18 -5.75
N GLN A 269 4.62 -12.41 -7.06
CA GLN A 269 3.93 -11.51 -7.99
C GLN A 269 2.40 -11.61 -7.90
N GLN A 270 1.85 -12.39 -6.96
CA GLN A 270 0.41 -12.67 -6.87
C GLN A 270 -0.27 -12.05 -5.68
N TYR A 271 0.48 -11.49 -4.73
CA TYR A 271 -0.10 -10.87 -3.54
C TYR A 271 -1.10 -9.76 -3.92
N TYR A 272 -0.64 -8.83 -4.77
CA TYR A 272 -1.46 -7.71 -5.22
C TYR A 272 -2.59 -8.12 -6.18
N PRO A 273 -2.38 -8.97 -7.22
CA PRO A 273 -3.50 -9.49 -7.99
C PRO A 273 -4.57 -10.24 -7.18
N ASN A 274 -4.17 -10.97 -6.13
CA ASN A 274 -5.12 -11.64 -5.24
C ASN A 274 -5.98 -10.61 -4.48
N LEU A 275 -5.35 -9.59 -3.91
CA LEU A 275 -6.02 -8.48 -3.26
C LEU A 275 -6.98 -7.74 -4.20
N MET A 276 -6.52 -7.42 -5.42
CA MET A 276 -7.35 -6.77 -6.44
C MET A 276 -8.53 -7.64 -6.87
N SER A 277 -8.38 -8.96 -6.87
CA SER A 277 -9.50 -9.88 -7.15
C SER A 277 -10.61 -9.77 -6.09
N TRP A 278 -10.23 -9.57 -4.81
CA TRP A 278 -11.20 -9.30 -3.74
C TRP A 278 -11.86 -7.93 -3.93
N TYR A 279 -11.08 -6.87 -4.14
CA TYR A 279 -11.60 -5.52 -4.32
C TYR A 279 -12.55 -5.44 -5.53
N GLN A 280 -12.18 -6.06 -6.66
CA GLN A 280 -13.01 -6.15 -7.85
C GLN A 280 -14.30 -6.90 -7.59
N ALA A 281 -14.24 -8.10 -7.00
CA ALA A 281 -15.43 -8.90 -6.75
C ALA A 281 -16.42 -8.18 -5.83
N LEU A 282 -15.93 -7.49 -4.79
CA LEU A 282 -16.77 -6.71 -3.88
C LEU A 282 -17.37 -5.49 -4.60
N THR A 283 -16.57 -4.76 -5.37
CA THR A 283 -17.01 -3.59 -6.14
C THR A 283 -18.09 -3.94 -7.15
N GLU A 284 -17.90 -5.01 -7.93
CA GLU A 284 -18.89 -5.49 -8.92
C GLU A 284 -20.20 -5.96 -8.27
N ASN A 285 -20.16 -6.36 -7.00
CA ASN A 285 -21.34 -6.73 -6.22
C ASN A 285 -21.90 -5.57 -5.38
N HIS A 286 -21.42 -4.33 -5.59
CA HIS A 286 -21.82 -3.15 -4.82
C HIS A 286 -21.62 -3.28 -3.30
N ILE A 287 -20.65 -4.10 -2.89
CA ILE A 287 -20.24 -4.24 -1.50
C ILE A 287 -19.03 -3.33 -1.28
N GLN A 288 -19.24 -2.19 -0.63
CA GLN A 288 -18.15 -1.28 -0.30
C GLN A 288 -17.21 -1.92 0.73
N CYS A 289 -15.91 -1.80 0.54
CA CYS A 289 -14.90 -2.15 1.52
C CYS A 289 -13.86 -1.04 1.62
N VAL A 290 -13.13 -1.01 2.74
CA VAL A 290 -12.04 -0.05 2.98
C VAL A 290 -10.72 -0.79 2.89
N PRO A 291 -9.95 -0.64 1.80
CA PRO A 291 -8.53 -0.96 1.76
C PRO A 291 -7.79 -0.32 2.95
N GLU A 292 -7.06 -1.11 3.73
CA GLU A 292 -6.32 -0.66 4.91
C GLU A 292 -4.93 -1.31 4.96
N PHE A 293 -3.92 -0.55 5.36
CA PHE A 293 -2.59 -1.11 5.62
C PHE A 293 -2.57 -1.89 6.93
N ALA A 294 -2.01 -3.11 6.93
CA ALA A 294 -1.77 -3.92 8.12
C ALA A 294 -0.94 -3.14 9.16
N GLU A 295 0.07 -2.41 8.67
CA GLU A 295 0.99 -1.56 9.43
C GLU A 295 0.27 -0.45 10.21
N SER A 296 -0.91 -0.03 9.73
CA SER A 296 -1.70 1.05 10.32
C SER A 296 -2.77 0.58 11.32
N LEU A 297 -2.99 -0.74 11.42
CA LEU A 297 -4.03 -1.28 12.28
C LEU A 297 -3.78 -0.92 13.75
N ASN A 298 -4.87 -0.55 14.41
CA ASN A 298 -4.91 -0.24 15.83
C ASN A 298 -6.32 -0.46 16.36
N GLU A 299 -6.49 -0.45 17.68
CA GLU A 299 -7.77 -0.74 18.32
C GLU A 299 -8.88 0.21 17.88
N GLU A 300 -8.60 1.51 17.71
CA GLU A 300 -9.60 2.49 17.29
C GLU A 300 -10.09 2.24 15.86
N LYS A 301 -9.18 1.97 14.92
CA LYS A 301 -9.55 1.60 13.54
C LYS A 301 -10.40 0.32 13.52
N LEU A 302 -9.99 -0.69 14.29
CA LEU A 302 -10.66 -2.00 14.30
C LEU A 302 -12.10 -1.93 14.82
N LYS A 303 -12.44 -0.98 15.70
CA LYS A 303 -13.83 -0.77 16.17
C LYS A 303 -14.81 -0.43 15.04
N ARG A 304 -14.33 0.09 13.92
CA ARG A 304 -15.17 0.47 12.76
C ARG A 304 -15.62 -0.75 11.95
N TYR A 305 -14.89 -1.86 12.07
CA TYR A 305 -15.07 -3.02 11.21
C TYR A 305 -15.81 -4.14 11.93
N LYS A 306 -16.76 -4.74 11.22
CA LYS A 306 -17.41 -6.01 11.58
C LYS A 306 -16.77 -7.19 10.86
N LEU A 307 -16.21 -6.93 9.68
CA LEU A 307 -15.54 -7.93 8.84
C LEU A 307 -14.17 -7.41 8.40
N ILE A 308 -13.16 -8.26 8.53
CA ILE A 308 -11.82 -8.04 7.99
C ILE A 308 -11.52 -9.16 7.00
N LEU A 309 -11.18 -8.76 5.78
CA LEU A 309 -10.65 -9.62 4.75
C LEU A 309 -9.12 -9.54 4.78
N LEU A 310 -8.47 -10.69 4.97
CA LEU A 310 -7.03 -10.81 5.07
C LEU A 310 -6.53 -11.74 3.95
N PRO A 311 -6.49 -11.26 2.69
CA PRO A 311 -6.13 -12.10 1.57
C PRO A 311 -4.61 -12.22 1.45
N ASP A 312 -4.05 -13.36 1.86
CA ASP A 312 -2.62 -13.69 1.74
C ASP A 312 -1.67 -12.67 2.40
N ALA A 313 -2.09 -12.02 3.49
CA ALA A 313 -1.21 -11.17 4.30
C ALA A 313 -0.23 -12.05 5.09
N ARG A 314 0.78 -12.57 4.39
CA ARG A 314 1.74 -13.56 4.88
C ARG A 314 2.53 -13.07 6.07
N CYS A 315 3.06 -11.85 5.95
CA CYS A 315 3.98 -11.26 6.89
C CYS A 315 3.21 -10.30 7.80
N LEU A 316 3.05 -10.67 9.07
CA LEU A 316 2.39 -9.87 10.10
C LEU A 316 3.28 -9.80 11.35
N SER A 317 3.28 -8.63 11.99
CA SER A 317 3.96 -8.42 13.27
C SER A 317 3.19 -9.02 14.43
N GLU A 318 3.88 -9.29 15.54
CA GLU A 318 3.23 -9.80 16.76
C GLU A 318 2.16 -8.84 17.30
N LYS A 319 2.34 -7.52 17.09
CA LYS A 319 1.34 -6.50 17.42
C LYS A 319 0.07 -6.68 16.60
N GLU A 320 0.18 -6.85 15.28
CA GLU A 320 -0.98 -7.07 14.40
C GLU A 320 -1.69 -8.38 14.70
N ILE A 321 -0.93 -9.45 14.92
CA ILE A 321 -1.47 -10.76 15.30
C ILE A 321 -2.31 -10.61 16.58
N LYS A 322 -1.77 -9.92 17.60
CA LYS A 322 -2.50 -9.66 18.84
C LYS A 322 -3.76 -8.82 18.61
N LEU A 323 -3.66 -7.72 17.85
CA LEU A 323 -4.79 -6.85 17.54
C LEU A 323 -5.93 -7.62 16.86
N LEU A 324 -5.62 -8.47 15.89
CA LEU A 324 -6.59 -9.29 15.17
C LEU A 324 -7.22 -10.34 16.11
N LYS A 325 -6.42 -11.03 16.93
CA LYS A 325 -6.94 -11.98 17.93
C LYS A 325 -7.92 -11.32 18.89
N ASP A 326 -7.52 -10.19 19.48
CA ASP A 326 -8.34 -9.47 20.44
C ASP A 326 -9.64 -8.93 19.80
N TRP A 327 -9.58 -8.50 18.54
CA TRP A 327 -10.74 -8.01 17.81
C TRP A 327 -11.74 -9.13 17.48
N VAL A 328 -11.26 -10.30 17.02
CA VAL A 328 -12.12 -11.47 16.78
C VAL A 328 -12.75 -11.97 18.08
N GLU A 329 -11.98 -12.08 19.17
CA GLU A 329 -12.51 -12.49 20.48
C GLU A 329 -13.66 -11.59 20.94
N LYS A 330 -13.60 -10.29 20.58
CA LYS A 330 -14.64 -9.30 20.88
C LYS A 330 -15.82 -9.32 19.91
N GLY A 331 -15.83 -10.14 18.86
CA GLY A 331 -16.98 -10.30 17.94
C GLY A 331 -16.70 -9.92 16.48
N GLY A 332 -15.46 -9.61 16.12
CA GLY A 332 -15.07 -9.37 14.74
C GLY A 332 -15.03 -10.65 13.91
N VAL A 333 -15.41 -10.57 12.63
CA VAL A 333 -15.34 -11.69 11.69
C VAL A 333 -14.10 -11.58 10.80
N LEU A 334 -13.22 -12.56 10.84
CA LEU A 334 -12.02 -12.60 10.00
C LEU A 334 -12.19 -13.63 8.87
N ILE A 335 -12.00 -13.21 7.61
CA ILE A 335 -11.86 -14.11 6.46
C ILE A 335 -10.41 -14.01 5.99
N ALA A 336 -9.67 -15.10 6.09
CA ALA A 336 -8.29 -15.18 5.63
C ALA A 336 -8.16 -16.17 4.47
N THR A 337 -7.27 -15.87 3.52
CA THR A 337 -6.89 -16.79 2.44
C THR A 337 -5.39 -16.90 2.32
N GLY A 338 -4.92 -17.89 1.55
CA GLY A 338 -3.51 -18.08 1.27
C GLY A 338 -2.73 -18.37 2.54
N SER A 339 -1.49 -17.87 2.59
CA SER A 339 -0.56 -18.13 3.69
C SER A 339 -0.59 -17.03 4.75
N SER A 340 -1.76 -16.44 4.98
CA SER A 340 -1.93 -15.33 5.93
C SER A 340 -1.40 -15.70 7.31
N SER A 341 -0.54 -14.84 7.87
CA SER A 341 0.17 -15.03 9.16
C SER A 341 1.20 -16.16 9.24
N LEU A 342 1.54 -16.83 8.14
CA LEU A 342 2.53 -17.92 8.13
C LEU A 342 3.99 -17.42 8.20
N TYR A 343 4.24 -16.14 7.99
CA TYR A 343 5.59 -15.55 7.96
C TYR A 343 5.72 -14.40 8.93
N ASP A 344 6.86 -14.30 9.61
CA ASP A 344 7.11 -13.21 10.55
C ASP A 344 7.42 -11.88 9.87
N GLU A 345 7.67 -10.84 10.67
CA GLU A 345 7.94 -9.50 10.18
C GLU A 345 9.22 -9.38 9.32
N TRP A 346 10.10 -10.38 9.33
CA TRP A 346 11.29 -10.44 8.48
C TRP A 346 11.15 -11.42 7.30
N GLY A 347 9.95 -11.96 7.08
CA GLY A 347 9.71 -12.94 6.02
C GLY A 347 10.23 -14.33 6.32
N ARG A 348 10.53 -14.66 7.58
CA ARG A 348 10.89 -16.02 7.98
C ARG A 348 9.61 -16.84 8.15
N LYS A 349 9.58 -18.03 7.54
CA LYS A 349 8.46 -18.93 7.66
C LYS A 349 8.35 -19.47 9.08
N ARG A 350 7.15 -19.41 9.67
CA ARG A 350 6.81 -20.05 10.94
C ARG A 350 6.49 -21.53 10.72
N GLU A 351 6.55 -22.32 11.79
CA GLU A 351 6.11 -23.72 11.76
C GLU A 351 4.60 -23.84 11.49
N ASP A 352 3.82 -22.86 11.95
CA ASP A 352 2.37 -22.80 11.81
C ASP A 352 1.90 -21.34 11.66
N TYR A 353 0.63 -21.14 11.30
CA TYR A 353 0.01 -19.81 11.24
C TYR A 353 0.02 -19.16 12.62
N ALA A 354 0.43 -17.89 12.70
CA ALA A 354 0.34 -17.16 13.97
C ALA A 354 -1.12 -16.93 14.44
N LEU A 355 -2.07 -16.99 13.50
CA LEU A 355 -3.51 -16.91 13.74
C LEU A 355 -4.21 -18.29 13.79
N ARG A 356 -3.47 -19.41 13.88
CA ARG A 356 -4.02 -20.79 13.89
C ARG A 356 -5.21 -20.98 14.85
N GLU A 357 -5.17 -20.34 16.02
CA GLU A 357 -6.21 -20.45 17.04
C GLU A 357 -7.54 -19.83 16.59
N LEU A 358 -7.48 -18.72 15.83
CA LEU A 358 -8.65 -18.10 15.23
C LEU A 358 -9.19 -18.97 14.10
N PHE A 359 -8.29 -19.50 13.27
CA PHE A 359 -8.68 -20.34 12.14
C PHE A 359 -9.19 -21.72 12.55
N GLY A 360 -8.75 -22.23 13.71
CA GLY A 360 -9.06 -23.58 14.19
C GLY A 360 -8.39 -24.70 13.38
N VAL A 361 -7.31 -24.39 12.67
CA VAL A 361 -6.55 -25.29 11.80
C VAL A 361 -5.05 -25.06 11.97
N SER A 362 -4.26 -26.09 11.67
CA SER A 362 -2.80 -26.00 11.56
C SER A 362 -2.35 -26.11 10.11
N TYR A 363 -1.26 -25.42 9.78
CA TYR A 363 -0.54 -25.57 8.52
C TYR A 363 0.06 -26.99 8.42
N LYS A 364 -0.23 -27.70 7.32
CA LYS A 364 0.28 -29.06 7.06
C LYS A 364 1.38 -29.07 6.01
N GLY A 365 1.34 -28.14 5.06
CA GLY A 365 2.23 -28.12 3.90
C GLY A 365 1.64 -27.31 2.77
N SER A 366 2.28 -27.38 1.60
CA SER A 366 1.80 -26.71 0.39
C SER A 366 1.69 -27.73 -0.75
N ALA A 367 0.64 -27.65 -1.56
CA ALA A 367 0.44 -28.51 -2.72
C ALA A 367 0.25 -27.66 -3.99
N LYS A 368 0.74 -28.14 -5.14
CA LYS A 368 0.59 -27.50 -6.45
C LYS A 368 -0.04 -28.50 -7.41
N GLU A 369 -1.36 -28.46 -7.50
CA GLU A 369 -2.15 -29.34 -8.35
C GLU A 369 -3.50 -28.70 -8.65
N ASN A 370 -4.13 -29.14 -9.76
CA ASN A 370 -5.46 -28.67 -10.11
C ASN A 370 -6.50 -29.33 -9.20
N LYS A 371 -7.33 -28.50 -8.57
CA LYS A 371 -8.43 -28.97 -7.72
C LYS A 371 -9.69 -28.20 -8.02
N ASN A 372 -10.80 -28.76 -7.62
CA ASN A 372 -12.04 -28.02 -7.48
C ASN A 372 -12.77 -28.46 -6.21
N PHE A 373 -13.65 -27.60 -5.73
CA PHE A 373 -14.61 -27.94 -4.70
C PHE A 373 -15.94 -27.25 -5.00
N ASN A 374 -17.02 -27.81 -4.47
CA ASN A 374 -18.32 -27.17 -4.51
C ASN A 374 -18.57 -26.49 -3.16
N TYR A 375 -19.04 -25.24 -3.21
CA TYR A 375 -19.42 -24.49 -2.02
C TYR A 375 -20.63 -23.62 -2.32
N GLN A 376 -21.71 -23.81 -1.55
CA GLN A 376 -22.97 -23.07 -1.69
C GLN A 376 -23.52 -23.04 -3.14
N GLY A 377 -23.41 -24.14 -3.87
CA GLY A 377 -23.90 -24.25 -5.25
C GLY A 377 -22.95 -23.70 -6.32
N LEU A 378 -21.80 -23.15 -5.93
CA LEU A 378 -20.73 -22.74 -6.84
C LEU A 378 -19.67 -23.83 -6.95
N THR A 379 -19.23 -24.12 -8.17
CA THR A 379 -18.01 -24.90 -8.40
C THR A 379 -16.83 -23.95 -8.46
N ILE A 380 -15.95 -24.06 -7.47
CA ILE A 380 -14.72 -23.27 -7.40
C ILE A 380 -13.59 -24.13 -7.93
N THR A 381 -13.01 -23.69 -9.04
CA THR A 381 -11.89 -24.37 -9.68
C THR A 381 -10.59 -23.64 -9.37
N TYR A 382 -9.66 -24.38 -8.81
CA TYR A 382 -8.27 -23.99 -8.62
C TYR A 382 -7.43 -24.67 -9.72
N ASP A 383 -7.39 -24.05 -10.89
CA ASP A 383 -6.66 -24.51 -12.08
C ASP A 383 -5.43 -23.62 -12.32
N LYS A 384 -4.51 -23.62 -11.36
CA LYS A 384 -3.35 -22.75 -11.44
C LYS A 384 -2.08 -23.56 -11.17
N GLU A 385 -0.99 -23.17 -11.84
CA GLU A 385 0.38 -23.59 -11.52
C GLU A 385 0.86 -23.13 -10.11
N ARG A 386 -0.05 -22.91 -9.16
CA ARG A 386 0.22 -22.21 -7.91
C ARG A 386 0.09 -23.16 -6.75
N ALA A 387 0.98 -22.99 -5.77
CA ALA A 387 0.83 -23.70 -4.52
C ALA A 387 -0.33 -23.10 -3.73
N PHE A 388 -1.13 -23.95 -3.09
CA PHE A 388 -2.04 -23.56 -2.02
C PHE A 388 -1.62 -24.29 -0.74
N ASP A 389 -1.97 -23.69 0.40
CA ASP A 389 -1.70 -24.33 1.67
C ASP A 389 -2.66 -25.49 1.90
N THR A 390 -2.11 -26.61 2.34
CA THR A 390 -2.87 -27.73 2.88
C THR A 390 -2.95 -27.55 4.40
N ILE A 391 -4.13 -27.82 4.94
CA ILE A 391 -4.45 -27.55 6.34
C ILE A 391 -4.92 -28.81 7.04
N GLN A 392 -4.63 -28.89 8.34
CA GLN A 392 -5.15 -29.90 9.25
C GLN A 392 -6.14 -29.23 10.21
N PRO A 393 -7.44 -29.49 10.10
CA PRO A 393 -8.42 -28.98 11.04
C PRO A 393 -8.17 -29.54 12.44
N GLU A 394 -8.24 -28.67 13.45
CA GLU A 394 -8.16 -29.03 14.86
C GLU A 394 -9.52 -28.81 15.55
N LYS A 395 -10.05 -27.58 15.44
CA LYS A 395 -11.34 -27.16 16.02
C LYS A 395 -12.33 -26.66 14.98
N ALA A 396 -11.83 -26.29 13.80
CA ALA A 396 -12.66 -25.71 12.76
C ALA A 396 -13.63 -26.72 12.15
N GLU A 397 -14.84 -26.26 11.86
CA GLU A 397 -15.79 -26.95 11.01
C GLU A 397 -15.30 -26.88 9.55
N VAL A 398 -15.26 -28.03 8.88
CA VAL A 398 -14.96 -28.08 7.44
C VAL A 398 -16.25 -27.88 6.65
N VAL A 399 -16.41 -26.69 6.08
CA VAL A 399 -17.62 -26.28 5.33
C VAL A 399 -17.47 -26.45 3.81
N GLY A 400 -16.25 -26.65 3.33
CA GLY A 400 -15.95 -26.96 1.93
C GLY A 400 -14.81 -27.97 1.83
N ARG A 401 -14.93 -28.93 0.91
CA ARG A 401 -13.93 -29.99 0.68
C ARG A 401 -13.54 -30.06 -0.77
N TRP A 402 -12.25 -30.20 -1.01
CA TRP A 402 -11.72 -30.60 -2.31
C TRP A 402 -12.29 -31.97 -2.72
N GLN A 403 -12.26 -32.27 -4.02
CA GLN A 403 -12.74 -33.56 -4.55
C GLN A 403 -12.09 -34.80 -3.88
N ASN A 404 -10.84 -34.68 -3.41
CA ASN A 404 -10.13 -35.75 -2.71
C ASN A 404 -10.52 -35.87 -1.21
N GLY A 405 -11.49 -35.07 -0.73
CA GLY A 405 -11.97 -35.07 0.65
C GLY A 405 -11.21 -34.16 1.61
N GLU A 406 -10.06 -33.60 1.19
CA GLU A 406 -9.29 -32.68 2.02
C GLU A 406 -10.04 -31.36 2.26
N PRO A 407 -9.83 -30.69 3.40
CA PRO A 407 -10.46 -29.41 3.70
C PRO A 407 -10.04 -28.31 2.71
N ALA A 408 -11.01 -27.60 2.15
CA ALA A 408 -10.82 -26.46 1.27
C ALA A 408 -11.24 -25.15 1.93
N VAL A 409 -12.36 -25.17 2.66
CA VAL A 409 -12.89 -24.02 3.40
C VAL A 409 -13.26 -24.48 4.79
N THR A 410 -12.82 -23.70 5.78
CA THR A 410 -13.09 -23.98 7.19
C THR A 410 -13.70 -22.76 7.85
N LYS A 411 -14.45 -23.00 8.92
CA LYS A 411 -15.06 -21.98 9.76
C LYS A 411 -14.83 -22.36 11.21
N ASN A 412 -14.40 -21.40 12.01
CA ASN A 412 -14.16 -21.61 13.43
C ASN A 412 -14.76 -20.45 14.22
N LYS A 413 -15.42 -20.75 15.34
CA LYS A 413 -15.95 -19.76 16.26
C LYS A 413 -14.89 -19.49 17.34
N CYS A 414 -14.55 -18.24 17.56
CA CYS A 414 -13.54 -17.86 18.56
C CYS A 414 -14.05 -16.67 19.38
N GLY A 415 -14.20 -16.87 20.69
CA GLY A 415 -14.83 -15.90 21.56
C GLY A 415 -16.26 -15.56 21.10
N ARG A 416 -16.50 -14.27 20.83
CA ARG A 416 -17.77 -13.77 20.30
C ARG A 416 -17.82 -13.72 18.76
N GLY A 417 -16.69 -13.94 18.08
CA GLY A 417 -16.54 -13.87 16.61
C GLY A 417 -16.79 -15.17 15.87
#